data_AF-A0A147DNI1-F1
#
_entry.id   AF-A0A147DNI1-F1
#
_cell.length_a   1.000
_cell.length_b   1.000
_cell.length_c   1.000
_cell.angle_alpha   90.00
_cell.angle_beta   90.00
_cell.angle_gamma   90.00
#
_symmetry.space_group_name_H-M   'P 1'
#
loop_
_entity.id
_entity.type
_entity.pdbx_description
1 polymer ?
#
loop_
_entity_poly.entity_id
_entity_poly.type
_entity_poly.pdbx_seq_one_letter_code
_entity_poly.pdbx_strand_id
1 'polypeptide(L)'
;VEQVLERLRSTGLERAASSAAVAEEWGVDPDAPLRDVVAAAPNGPWGEILTAHLTAMVELTTQIGALRDENDRFLRTAAQATEETLAGSVGDAATYDASGGSGSRADGARLFEGTL
;
A
#
# COMPACT_ATOMS: atom_id res chain seq x y z
N VAL A 1 7.29 3.79 -4.35
CA VAL A 1 7.08 3.59 -2.89
C VAL A 1 8.39 3.23 -2.20
N GLU A 2 9.28 2.44 -2.83
CA GLU A 2 10.62 2.10 -2.30
C GLU A 2 11.41 3.31 -1.76
N GLN A 3 11.53 4.40 -2.53
CA GLN A 3 12.32 5.56 -2.09
C GLN A 3 11.80 6.19 -0.78
N VAL A 4 10.49 6.16 -0.56
CA VAL A 4 9.87 6.68 0.67
C VAL A 4 10.12 5.72 1.82
N LEU A 5 9.97 4.40 1.58
CA LEU A 5 10.26 3.37 2.58
C LEU A 5 11.74 3.38 3.00
N GLU A 6 12.65 3.58 2.06
CA GLU A 6 14.08 3.68 2.34
C GLU A 6 14.41 4.90 3.19
N ARG A 7 13.82 6.07 2.87
CA ARG A 7 13.97 7.26 3.70
C ARG A 7 13.41 7.06 5.10
N LEU A 8 12.21 6.48 5.22
CA LEU A 8 11.60 6.16 6.51
C LEU A 8 12.48 5.21 7.34
N ARG A 9 13.14 4.25 6.68
CA ARG A 9 14.08 3.33 7.32
C ARG A 9 15.33 4.06 7.82
N SER A 10 15.97 4.88 6.98
CA SER A 10 17.15 5.68 7.37
C SER A 10 16.85 6.59 8.54
N THR A 11 15.80 7.41 8.42
CA THR A 11 15.36 8.32 9.49
C THR A 11 14.95 7.55 10.74
N GLY A 12 14.35 6.37 10.60
CA GLY A 12 14.02 5.49 11.72
C GLY A 12 15.26 5.01 12.47
N LEU A 13 16.32 4.65 11.75
CA LEU A 13 17.59 4.21 12.33
C LEU A 13 18.32 5.36 13.03
N GLU A 14 18.39 6.54 12.41
CA GLU A 14 18.97 7.75 13.01
C GLU A 14 18.25 8.14 14.32
N ARG A 15 16.91 8.06 14.30
CA ARG A 15 16.09 8.30 15.48
C ARG A 15 16.37 7.27 16.57
N ALA A 16 16.47 5.98 16.22
CA ALA A 16 16.74 4.91 17.18
C ALA A 16 18.11 5.09 17.85
N ALA A 17 19.15 5.43 17.06
CA ALA A 17 20.47 5.72 17.58
C ALA A 17 20.46 6.95 18.52
N SER A 18 19.71 7.99 18.15
CA SER A 18 19.57 9.20 18.98
C SER A 18 18.78 8.93 20.26
N SER A 19 17.72 8.13 20.21
CA SER A 19 16.92 7.78 21.39
C SER A 19 17.67 6.85 22.34
N ALA A 20 18.55 5.97 21.84
CA ALA A 20 19.37 5.11 22.68
C ALA A 20 20.29 5.94 23.60
N ALA A 21 20.94 6.99 23.08
CA ALA A 21 21.76 7.88 23.89
C ALA A 21 20.96 8.60 25.00
N VAL A 22 19.74 9.05 24.68
CA VAL A 22 18.84 9.68 25.66
C VAL A 22 18.32 8.67 26.68
N ALA A 23 18.02 7.44 26.25
CA ALA A 23 17.60 6.37 27.13
C ALA A 23 18.67 6.06 28.19
N GLU A 24 19.93 5.95 27.78
CA GLU A 24 21.07 5.79 28.72
C GLU A 24 21.15 6.96 29.71
N GLU A 25 21.04 8.20 29.24
CA GLU A 25 21.06 9.40 30.09
C GLU A 25 19.94 9.40 31.13
N TRP A 26 18.76 8.90 30.75
CA TRP A 26 17.58 8.85 31.62
C TRP A 26 17.43 7.53 32.39
N GLY A 27 18.41 6.62 32.28
CA GLY A 27 18.44 5.35 33.03
C GLY A 27 17.44 4.29 32.55
N VAL A 28 17.07 4.33 31.27
CA VAL A 28 16.25 3.32 30.59
C VAL A 28 17.15 2.46 29.71
N ASP A 29 16.72 1.24 29.41
CA ASP A 29 17.39 0.36 28.45
C ASP A 29 17.57 1.08 27.09
N PRO A 30 18.78 1.14 26.50
CA PRO A 30 19.02 1.77 25.20
C PRO A 30 18.23 1.15 24.04
N ASP A 31 17.84 -0.12 24.17
CA ASP A 31 17.00 -0.82 23.19
C ASP A 31 15.49 -0.70 23.52
N ALA A 32 15.12 0.07 24.56
CA ALA A 32 13.72 0.31 24.89
C ALA A 32 12.96 0.98 23.75
N PRO A 33 11.67 0.65 23.57
CA PRO A 33 10.86 1.35 22.57
C PRO A 33 10.75 2.83 22.94
N LEU A 34 10.74 3.71 21.94
CA LEU A 34 10.73 5.16 22.12
C LEU A 34 9.65 5.66 23.11
N ARG A 35 8.49 4.99 23.16
CA ARG A 35 7.41 5.32 24.11
C ARG A 35 7.85 5.23 25.58
N ASP A 36 8.73 4.30 25.91
CA ASP A 36 9.21 4.06 27.27
C ASP A 36 10.28 5.11 27.63
N VAL A 37 11.11 5.50 26.65
CA VAL A 37 12.04 6.63 26.79
C VAL A 37 11.29 7.93 27.06
N VAL A 38 10.20 8.19 26.33
CA VAL A 38 9.33 9.37 26.56
C VAL A 38 8.70 9.33 27.94
N ALA A 39 8.24 8.17 28.40
CA ALA A 39 7.65 8.01 29.73
C ALA A 39 8.64 8.24 30.87
N ALA A 40 9.94 7.98 30.63
CA ALA A 40 11.00 8.21 31.60
C ALA A 40 11.56 9.64 31.58
N ALA A 41 11.00 10.54 30.77
CA ALA A 41 11.47 11.91 30.69
C ALA A 41 11.48 12.56 32.10
N PRO A 42 12.59 13.22 32.49
CA PRO A 42 12.69 13.88 33.78
C PRO A 42 11.69 15.04 33.89
N ASN A 43 11.44 15.47 35.13
CA ASN A 43 10.56 16.62 35.40
C ASN A 43 10.98 17.84 34.57
N GLY A 44 10.06 18.33 33.75
CA GLY A 44 10.33 19.42 32.82
C GLY A 44 9.50 19.33 31.55
N PRO A 45 9.79 20.16 30.54
CA PRO A 45 8.98 20.28 29.33
C PRO A 45 9.13 19.09 28.37
N TRP A 46 10.19 18.28 28.51
CA TRP A 46 10.53 17.25 27.54
C TRP A 46 9.50 16.12 27.45
N GLY A 47 8.90 15.71 28.58
CA GLY A 47 7.86 14.68 28.57
C GLY A 47 6.66 15.07 27.71
N GLU A 48 6.17 16.30 27.85
CA GLU A 48 5.05 16.83 27.06
C GLU A 48 5.42 16.95 25.58
N ILE A 49 6.57 17.58 25.28
CA ILE A 49 7.05 17.80 23.91
C ILE A 49 7.20 16.46 23.18
N LEU A 50 7.89 15.49 23.79
CA LEU A 50 8.14 14.20 23.15
C LEU A 50 6.87 13.37 23.02
N THR A 51 5.94 13.47 23.96
CA THR A 51 4.62 12.82 23.84
C THR A 51 3.83 13.38 22.66
N ALA A 52 3.82 14.71 22.49
CA ALA A 52 3.15 15.35 21.36
C ALA A 52 3.77 14.92 20.02
N HIS A 53 5.10 14.88 19.94
CA HIS A 53 5.81 14.42 18.73
C HIS A 53 5.56 12.94 18.44
N LEU A 54 5.61 12.07 19.46
CA LEU A 54 5.31 10.65 19.30
C LEU A 54 3.89 10.42 18.78
N THR A 55 2.93 11.15 19.34
CA THR A 55 1.52 11.11 18.90
C THR A 55 1.41 11.52 17.43
N ALA A 56 2.00 12.66 17.04
CA ALA A 56 1.99 13.12 15.65
C ALA A 56 2.67 12.11 14.70
N MET A 57 3.79 11.50 15.10
CA MET A 57 4.47 10.49 14.29
C MET A 57 3.60 9.24 14.05
N VAL A 58 2.92 8.75 15.09
CA VAL A 58 1.99 7.61 15.00
C VAL A 58 0.79 7.93 14.11
N GLU A 59 0.24 9.13 14.24
CA GLU A 59 -0.88 9.60 13.43
C GLU A 59 -0.50 9.68 11.94
N LEU A 60 0.64 10.31 11.63
CA LEU A 60 1.13 10.45 10.26
C LEU A 60 1.45 9.09 9.63
N THR A 61 2.07 8.17 10.36
CA THR A 61 2.36 6.83 9.84
C THR A 61 1.08 6.03 9.58
N THR A 62 0.06 6.20 10.41
CA THR A 62 -1.27 5.61 10.19
C THR A 62 -1.92 6.16 8.92
N GLN A 63 -1.89 7.49 8.73
CA GLN A 63 -2.42 8.14 7.53
C GLN A 63 -1.69 7.70 6.25
N ILE A 64 -0.36 7.57 6.31
CA ILE A 64 0.45 7.06 5.19
C ILE A 64 0.04 5.63 4.83
N GLY A 65 -0.19 4.76 5.84
CA GLY A 65 -0.68 3.40 5.63
C GLY A 65 -2.02 3.36 4.93
N ALA A 66 -2.99 4.14 5.41
CA ALA A 66 -4.32 4.22 4.80
C ALA A 66 -4.27 4.72 3.34
N LEU A 67 -3.46 5.74 3.05
CA LEU A 67 -3.30 6.25 1.69
C LEU A 67 -2.66 5.22 0.76
N ARG A 68 -1.70 4.45 1.25
CA ARG A 68 -1.09 3.35 0.49
C ARG A 68 -2.14 2.30 0.14
N ASP A 69 -2.92 1.84 1.11
CA ASP A 69 -3.93 0.79 0.90
C ASP A 69 -5.00 1.23 -0.12
N GLU A 70 -5.39 2.50 -0.06
CA GLU A 70 -6.32 3.09 -1.01
C GLU A 70 -5.76 3.17 -2.44
N ASN A 71 -4.48 3.55 -2.57
CA ASN A 71 -3.80 3.52 -3.88
C ASN A 71 -3.68 2.09 -4.43
N ASP A 72 -3.34 1.11 -3.60
CA ASP A 72 -3.28 -0.29 -4.01
C ASP A 72 -4.65 -0.79 -4.48
N ARG A 73 -5.74 -0.36 -3.83
CA ARG A 73 -7.10 -0.64 -4.27
C ARG A 73 -7.40 -0.02 -5.64
N PHE A 74 -7.09 1.26 -5.85
CA PHE A 74 -7.31 1.93 -7.13
C PHE A 74 -6.55 1.26 -8.28
N LEU A 75 -5.28 0.90 -8.05
CA LEU A 75 -4.46 0.23 -9.06
C LEU A 75 -5.04 -1.12 -9.48
N ARG A 76 -5.54 -1.91 -8.53
CA ARG A 76 -6.20 -3.19 -8.82
C ARG A 76 -7.48 -3.01 -9.65
N THR A 77 -8.32 -2.05 -9.27
CA THR A 77 -9.55 -1.74 -10.01
C THR A 77 -9.25 -1.26 -11.43
N ALA A 78 -8.25 -0.40 -11.61
CA ALA A 78 -7.84 0.09 -12.92
C ALA A 78 -7.28 -1.03 -13.82
N ALA A 79 -6.50 -1.95 -13.25
CA ALA A 79 -5.99 -3.12 -13.98
C ALA A 79 -7.14 -4.02 -14.47
N GLN A 80 -8.09 -4.34 -13.58
CA GLN A 80 -9.27 -5.14 -13.93
C GLN A 80 -10.12 -4.48 -15.04
N ALA A 81 -10.39 -3.18 -14.93
CA ALA A 81 -11.15 -2.46 -15.95
C ALA A 81 -10.43 -2.44 -17.32
N THR A 82 -9.10 -2.40 -17.30
CA THR A 82 -8.28 -2.46 -18.51
C THR A 82 -8.36 -3.85 -19.15
N GLU A 83 -8.30 -4.92 -18.35
CA GLU A 83 -8.46 -6.30 -18.80
C GLU A 83 -9.86 -6.55 -19.39
N GLU A 84 -10.92 -6.06 -18.73
CA GLU A 84 -12.30 -6.17 -19.21
C GLU A 84 -12.49 -5.44 -20.56
N THR A 85 -11.92 -4.22 -20.68
CA THR A 85 -11.96 -3.45 -21.93
C THR A 85 -11.22 -4.18 -23.06
N LEU A 86 -10.05 -4.75 -22.79
CA LEU A 86 -9.28 -5.49 -23.78
C LEU A 86 -10.00 -6.78 -24.21
N ALA A 87 -10.56 -7.52 -23.24
CA ALA A 87 -11.33 -8.73 -23.52
C ALA A 87 -12.58 -8.44 -24.36
N GLY A 88 -13.30 -7.35 -24.05
CA GLY A 88 -14.43 -6.88 -24.85
C GLY A 88 -14.03 -6.47 -26.26
N SER A 89 -12.88 -5.82 -26.41
CA SER A 89 -12.35 -5.39 -27.72
C SER A 89 -11.89 -6.55 -28.61
N VAL A 90 -11.34 -7.63 -28.02
CA VAL A 90 -10.94 -8.84 -28.76
C VAL A 90 -12.16 -9.68 -29.17
N GLY A 91 -13.24 -9.66 -28.39
CA GLY A 91 -14.49 -10.34 -28.70
C GLY A 91 -15.30 -9.70 -29.84
N ASP A 92 -15.20 -8.38 -30.01
CA ASP A 92 -15.95 -7.61 -31.02
C ASP A 92 -15.22 -7.46 -32.38
N ALA A 93 -14.06 -8.12 -32.54
CA ALA A 93 -13.33 -8.14 -33.79
C ALA A 93 -14.02 -9.04 -34.84
N ALA A 94 -15.18 -8.61 -35.35
CA ALA A 94 -15.78 -9.16 -36.56
C ALA A 94 -14.79 -8.95 -37.71
N THR A 95 -14.21 -10.04 -38.22
CA THR A 95 -13.35 -9.96 -39.41
C THR A 95 -14.25 -9.77 -40.62
N TYR A 96 -13.96 -8.77 -41.45
CA TYR A 96 -14.67 -8.58 -42.71
C TYR A 96 -14.49 -9.82 -43.58
N ASP A 97 -15.59 -10.39 -44.07
CA ASP A 97 -15.54 -11.47 -45.04
C ASP A 97 -15.14 -10.96 -46.43
N ALA A 98 -14.91 -11.87 -47.38
CA ALA A 98 -14.50 -11.52 -48.75
C ALA A 98 -15.56 -10.70 -49.53
N SER A 99 -16.75 -10.51 -48.97
CA SER A 99 -17.84 -9.67 -49.51
C SER A 99 -18.03 -8.33 -48.76
N GLY A 100 -17.20 -8.04 -47.76
CA GLY A 100 -17.27 -6.79 -46.98
C GLY A 100 -18.37 -6.76 -45.92
N GLY A 101 -18.98 -7.91 -45.58
CA GLY A 101 -19.91 -8.02 -44.46
C GLY A 101 -19.17 -8.20 -43.13
N SER A 102 -19.72 -7.66 -42.03
CA SER A 102 -19.22 -7.95 -40.68
C SER A 102 -19.51 -9.41 -40.34
N GLY A 103 -18.52 -10.28 -40.54
CA GLY A 103 -18.63 -11.69 -40.20
C GLY A 103 -18.57 -11.88 -38.69
N SER A 104 -19.72 -11.84 -38.02
CA SER A 104 -19.83 -12.45 -36.69
C SER A 104 -19.58 -13.95 -36.87
N ARG A 105 -18.47 -14.47 -36.32
CA ARG A 105 -18.29 -15.91 -36.18
C ARG A 105 -19.39 -16.38 -35.24
N ALA A 106 -20.48 -16.89 -35.80
CA ALA A 106 -21.50 -17.61 -35.04
C ALA A 106 -20.80 -18.81 -34.41
N ASP A 107 -20.43 -18.67 -33.15
CA ASP A 107 -19.82 -19.74 -32.36
C ASP A 107 -20.91 -20.76 -32.05
N GLY A 108 -21.14 -21.64 -33.02
CA GLY A 108 -22.06 -22.75 -32.93
C GLY A 108 -21.48 -23.84 -32.04
N ALA A 109 -21.42 -23.59 -30.73
CA ALA A 109 -21.27 -24.67 -29.76
C ALA A 109 -22.59 -25.45 -29.71
N ARG A 110 -22.69 -26.54 -30.49
CA ARG A 110 -23.81 -27.49 -30.41
C ARG A 110 -23.40 -28.66 -29.55
N LEU A 111 -23.99 -28.76 -28.36
CA LEU A 111 -23.95 -29.96 -27.53
C LEU A 111 -24.86 -31.01 -28.18
N PHE A 112 -24.28 -32.13 -28.61
CA PHE A 112 -25.05 -33.29 -29.01
C PHE A 112 -25.35 -34.12 -27.76
N GLU A 113 -26.58 -34.03 -27.27
CA GLU A 113 -27.09 -34.90 -26.22
C GLU A 113 -27.59 -36.20 -26.89
N GLY A 114 -26.77 -37.25 -26.82
CA GLY A 114 -27.12 -38.58 -27.28
C GLY A 114 -27.82 -39.36 -26.18
N THR A 115 -29.11 -39.65 -26.35
CA THR A 115 -29.80 -40.65 -25.54
C THR A 115 -30.21 -41.80 -26.45
N LEU A 116 -29.75 -43.01 -26.10
CA LEU A 116 -30.06 -44.30 -26.73
C LEU A 116 -31.48 -44.76 -26.45
#